data_AF-A0A2G9S8I8-F1
#
_entry.id   AF-A0A2G9S8I8-F1
#
_cell.length_a   1.000
_cell.length_b   1.000
_cell.length_c   1.000
_cell.angle_alpha   90.00
_cell.angle_beta   90.00
_cell.angle_gamma   90.00
#
_symmetry.space_group_name_H-M   'P 1'
#
loop_
_entity.id
_entity.type
_entity.pdbx_description
1 polymer ?
#
loop_
_entity_poly.entity_id
_entity_poly.type
_entity_poly.pdbx_seq_one_letter_code
_entity_poly.pdbx_strand_id
1 'polypeptide(L)'
;MSTCRWCTPGGSDTGELLERYAAKELQNEDFIGANDDLSYCMECVVEYHRARDEVAQLHKSLWTLETSRLIAQLENAMREEIEDDDELYLVEEDGEKQLHGYSDCSFESNVRVPLLEILKFPYLLVDKRVSKYHFRKNINLENVSRQIEDRNSTN
;
A
#
# COMPACT_ATOMS: atom_id res chain seq x y z
N MET A 1 -19.79 -8.00 -0.50
CA MET A 1 -18.79 -7.00 -0.91
C MET A 1 -19.22 -5.68 -0.29
N SER A 2 -18.40 -5.11 0.59
CA SER A 2 -18.62 -3.76 1.09
C SER A 2 -18.48 -2.78 -0.09
N THR A 3 -19.37 -1.79 -0.15
CA THR A 3 -19.27 -0.70 -1.12
C THR A 3 -18.18 0.28 -0.69
N CYS A 4 -17.23 0.57 -1.57
CA CYS A 4 -16.15 1.52 -1.28
C CYS A 4 -16.70 2.94 -1.12
N ARG A 5 -16.15 3.70 -0.19
CA ARG A 5 -16.61 5.05 0.16
C ARG A 5 -16.21 6.12 -0.86
N TRP A 6 -15.10 5.91 -1.57
CA TRP A 6 -14.56 6.91 -2.50
C TRP A 6 -15.03 6.73 -3.94
N CYS A 7 -15.02 5.50 -4.46
CA CYS A 7 -15.30 5.24 -5.88
C CYS A 7 -16.73 4.77 -6.21
N THR A 8 -17.58 4.49 -5.20
CA THR A 8 -18.95 4.01 -5.46
C THR A 8 -19.86 5.16 -5.90
N PRO A 9 -20.48 5.09 -7.09
CA PRO A 9 -21.48 6.06 -7.52
C PRO A 9 -22.74 5.96 -6.64
N GLY A 10 -23.10 7.01 -5.92
CA GLY A 10 -24.29 7.07 -5.05
C GLY A 10 -24.04 7.42 -3.59
N GLY A 11 -22.80 7.67 -3.19
CA GLY A 11 -22.44 8.26 -1.88
C GLY A 11 -22.63 9.79 -1.82
N SER A 12 -22.26 10.40 -0.69
CA SER A 12 -22.09 11.85 -0.57
C SER A 12 -21.06 12.35 -1.59
N ASP A 13 -21.14 13.62 -1.97
CA ASP A 13 -20.11 14.25 -2.81
C ASP A 13 -18.70 13.92 -2.27
N THR A 14 -17.80 13.44 -3.13
CA THR A 14 -16.44 13.06 -2.76
C THR A 14 -15.73 14.23 -2.07
N GLY A 15 -16.04 15.47 -2.48
CA GLY A 15 -15.56 16.69 -1.82
C GLY A 15 -16.02 16.79 -0.36
N GLU A 16 -17.32 16.64 -0.09
CA GLU A 16 -17.87 16.70 1.27
C GLU A 16 -17.30 15.59 2.17
N LEU A 17 -17.17 14.36 1.63
CA LEU A 17 -16.54 13.26 2.35
C LEU A 17 -15.08 13.60 2.68
N LEU A 18 -14.34 14.17 1.72
CA LEU A 18 -12.96 14.56 1.89
C LEU A 18 -12.78 15.63 2.97
N GLU A 19 -13.65 16.64 3.02
CA GLU A 19 -13.63 17.68 4.05
C GLU A 19 -13.81 17.08 5.45
N ARG A 20 -14.84 16.23 5.61
CA ARG A 20 -15.12 15.55 6.89
C ARG A 20 -14.01 14.57 7.28
N TYR A 21 -13.43 13.87 6.31
CA TYR A 21 -12.29 12.99 6.51
C TYR A 21 -11.06 13.77 6.97
N ALA A 22 -10.75 14.90 6.32
CA ALA A 22 -9.64 15.78 6.69
C ALA A 22 -9.79 16.38 8.09
N ALA A 23 -11.03 16.76 8.45
CA ALA A 23 -11.39 17.28 9.75
C ALA A 23 -11.48 16.19 10.84
N LYS A 24 -11.40 14.90 10.47
CA LYS A 24 -11.62 13.74 11.36
C LYS A 24 -13.01 13.76 12.03
N GLU A 25 -14.01 14.22 11.31
CA GLU A 25 -15.41 14.31 11.75
C GLU A 25 -16.26 13.10 11.33
N LEU A 26 -15.65 12.12 10.68
CA LEU A 26 -16.27 10.82 10.40
C LEU A 26 -16.39 10.00 11.68
N GLN A 27 -17.41 9.15 11.75
CA GLN A 27 -17.45 8.10 12.77
C GLN A 27 -16.22 7.21 12.64
N ASN A 28 -15.75 6.64 13.75
CA ASN A 28 -14.50 5.87 13.76
C ASN A 28 -14.49 4.74 12.72
N GLU A 29 -15.60 4.02 12.60
CA GLU A 29 -15.80 2.94 11.62
C GLU A 29 -15.70 3.45 10.17
N ASP A 30 -16.26 4.63 9.89
CA ASP A 30 -16.20 5.25 8.56
C ASP A 30 -14.81 5.79 8.23
N PHE A 31 -14.12 6.33 9.23
CA PHE A 31 -12.74 6.78 9.07
C PHE A 31 -11.79 5.61 8.77
N ILE A 32 -11.95 4.49 9.51
CA ILE A 32 -11.19 3.26 9.26
C ILE A 32 -11.53 2.72 7.88
N GLY A 33 -12.82 2.55 7.56
CA GLY A 33 -13.23 2.04 6.26
C GLY A 33 -12.77 2.92 5.09
N ALA A 34 -12.72 4.24 5.26
CA ALA A 34 -12.17 5.14 4.25
C ALA A 34 -10.67 4.97 4.07
N ASN A 35 -9.91 4.66 5.14
CA ASN A 35 -8.50 4.32 5.04
C ASN A 35 -8.30 2.96 4.36
N ASP A 36 -9.10 1.96 4.72
CA ASP A 36 -9.04 0.62 4.11
C ASP A 36 -9.30 0.70 2.61
N ASP A 37 -10.31 1.47 2.20
CA ASP A 37 -10.60 1.71 0.79
C ASP A 37 -9.38 2.31 0.05
N LEU A 38 -8.66 3.24 0.68
CA LEU A 38 -7.42 3.83 0.09
C LEU A 38 -6.23 2.86 0.12
N SER A 39 -6.21 1.91 1.05
CA SER A 39 -5.15 0.91 1.16
C SER A 39 -5.32 -0.24 0.17
N TYR A 40 -6.54 -0.51 -0.30
CA TYR A 40 -6.82 -1.74 -1.09
C TYR A 40 -7.52 -1.49 -2.44
N CYS A 41 -8.03 -0.29 -2.71
CA CYS A 41 -8.71 0.01 -3.97
C CYS A 41 -8.04 1.18 -4.72
N MET A 42 -7.47 0.88 -5.89
CA MET A 42 -6.81 1.91 -6.69
C MET A 42 -7.79 2.96 -7.25
N GLU A 43 -9.04 2.58 -7.53
CA GLU A 43 -10.07 3.53 -7.97
C GLU A 43 -10.39 4.54 -6.86
N CYS A 44 -10.43 4.09 -5.60
CA CYS A 44 -10.59 4.97 -4.45
C CYS A 44 -9.45 5.98 -4.33
N VAL A 45 -8.21 5.52 -4.51
CA VAL A 45 -7.03 6.39 -4.51
C VAL A 45 -7.13 7.44 -5.61
N VAL A 46 -7.55 7.07 -6.81
CA VAL A 46 -7.70 8.01 -7.94
C VAL A 46 -8.78 9.05 -7.66
N GLU A 47 -9.95 8.64 -7.19
CA GLU A 47 -11.03 9.58 -6.87
C GLU A 47 -10.68 10.50 -5.69
N TYR A 48 -10.01 9.96 -4.67
CA TYR A 48 -9.50 10.74 -3.54
C TYR A 48 -8.53 11.83 -4.00
N HIS A 49 -7.52 11.48 -4.81
CA HIS A 49 -6.53 12.46 -5.27
C HIS A 49 -7.12 13.46 -6.26
N ARG A 50 -8.11 13.04 -7.08
CA ARG A 50 -8.88 13.97 -7.92
C ARG A 50 -9.60 15.01 -7.07
N ALA A 51 -10.36 14.59 -6.06
CA ALA A 51 -11.08 15.51 -5.18
C ALA A 51 -10.11 16.39 -4.36
N ARG A 52 -8.99 15.82 -3.90
CA ARG A 52 -7.93 16.53 -3.19
C ARG A 52 -7.36 17.68 -4.03
N ASP A 53 -7.13 17.48 -5.31
CA ASP A 53 -6.58 18.53 -6.19
C ASP A 53 -7.51 19.75 -6.31
N GLU A 54 -8.81 19.57 -6.06
CA GLU A 54 -9.81 20.63 -6.07
C GLU A 54 -9.84 21.46 -4.76
N VAL A 55 -9.20 20.98 -3.67
CA VAL A 55 -9.24 21.60 -2.32
C VAL A 55 -7.86 21.91 -1.73
N ALA A 56 -7.13 22.84 -2.35
CA ALA A 56 -5.78 23.25 -1.94
C ALA A 56 -5.63 23.61 -0.44
N GLN A 57 -6.68 24.18 0.17
CA GLN A 57 -6.70 24.56 1.58
C GLN A 57 -6.55 23.37 2.53
N LEU A 58 -6.89 22.15 2.09
CA LEU A 58 -6.81 20.94 2.91
C LEU A 58 -5.52 20.15 2.69
N HIS A 59 -4.70 20.48 1.69
CA HIS A 59 -3.53 19.68 1.28
C HIS A 59 -2.59 19.35 2.43
N LYS A 60 -2.36 20.28 3.36
CA LYS A 60 -1.47 20.03 4.51
C LYS A 60 -2.04 18.97 5.47
N SER A 61 -3.34 19.05 5.76
CA SER A 61 -4.03 18.08 6.63
C SER A 61 -4.11 16.72 5.95
N LEU A 62 -4.49 16.71 4.67
CA LEU A 62 -4.58 15.50 3.85
C LEU A 62 -3.22 14.82 3.69
N TRP A 63 -2.15 15.57 3.41
CA TRP A 63 -0.79 15.03 3.33
C TRP A 63 -0.35 14.33 4.61
N THR A 64 -0.74 14.86 5.77
CA THR A 64 -0.46 14.22 7.06
C THR A 64 -1.18 12.87 7.18
N LEU A 65 -2.44 12.80 6.72
CA LEU A 65 -3.24 11.57 6.73
C LEU A 65 -2.69 10.55 5.72
N GLU A 66 -2.43 10.97 4.49
CA GLU A 66 -1.85 10.15 3.41
C GLU A 66 -0.54 9.49 3.84
N THR A 67 0.42 10.30 4.30
CA THR A 67 1.74 9.82 4.69
C THR A 67 1.66 8.91 5.92
N SER A 68 0.83 9.24 6.90
CA SER A 68 0.65 8.40 8.09
C SER A 68 0.04 7.04 7.74
N ARG A 69 -1.00 7.01 6.89
CA ARG A 69 -1.62 5.78 6.40
C ARG A 69 -0.62 4.92 5.64
N LEU A 70 0.08 5.51 4.67
CA LEU A 70 1.06 4.81 3.83
C LEU A 70 2.21 4.24 4.67
N ILE A 71 2.72 5.01 5.63
CA ILE A 71 3.78 4.54 6.53
C ILE A 71 3.28 3.36 7.36
N ALA A 72 2.12 3.47 8.00
CA ALA A 72 1.57 2.40 8.82
C ALA A 72 1.38 1.12 7.99
N GLN A 73 0.81 1.24 6.79
CA GLN A 73 0.58 0.10 5.90
C GLN A 73 1.90 -0.55 5.44
N LEU A 74 2.87 0.26 4.99
CA LEU A 74 4.18 -0.25 4.53
C LEU A 74 4.99 -0.85 5.69
N GLU A 75 4.92 -0.26 6.89
CA GLU A 75 5.55 -0.81 8.10
C GLU A 75 4.92 -2.14 8.51
N ASN A 76 3.60 -2.26 8.44
CA ASN A 76 2.89 -3.50 8.75
C ASN A 76 3.30 -4.60 7.76
N ALA A 77 3.23 -4.34 6.47
CA ALA A 77 3.63 -5.30 5.44
C ALA A 77 5.12 -5.69 5.55
N MET A 78 5.98 -4.80 6.04
CA MET A 78 7.38 -5.13 6.32
C MET A 78 7.59 -6.01 7.55
N ARG A 79 6.70 -5.94 8.55
CA ARG A 79 6.76 -6.84 9.71
C ARG A 79 6.23 -8.22 9.36
N GLU A 80 5.15 -8.29 8.57
CA GLU A 80 4.61 -9.53 8.03
C GLU A 80 5.69 -10.30 7.24
N GLU A 81 6.51 -9.62 6.43
CA GLU A 81 7.67 -10.23 5.74
C GLU A 81 8.75 -10.81 6.68
N ILE A 82 8.88 -10.32 7.91
CA ILE A 82 9.88 -10.79 8.90
C ILE A 82 9.30 -11.91 9.79
N GLU A 83 7.97 -11.90 10.02
CA GLU A 83 7.26 -12.83 10.90
C GLU A 83 6.70 -14.05 10.16
N ASP A 84 6.42 -13.96 8.85
CA ASP A 84 6.04 -15.09 7.99
C ASP A 84 7.27 -15.92 7.59
N ASP A 85 7.95 -16.48 8.58
CA ASP A 85 8.89 -17.60 8.46
C ASP A 85 8.12 -18.93 8.31
N ASP A 86 6.93 -18.91 7.70
CA ASP A 86 6.22 -20.11 7.27
C ASP A 86 6.89 -20.61 5.98
N GLU A 87 7.98 -21.34 6.22
CA GLU A 87 8.91 -21.90 5.26
C GLU A 87 8.21 -22.79 4.22
N LEU A 88 8.19 -22.34 2.96
CA LEU A 88 7.90 -23.21 1.84
C LEU A 88 9.19 -23.94 1.43
N TYR A 89 9.12 -25.27 1.40
CA TYR A 89 10.21 -26.14 0.93
C TYR A 89 9.86 -26.68 -0.46
N LEU A 90 10.79 -26.54 -1.41
CA LEU A 90 10.75 -27.31 -2.66
C LEU A 90 11.36 -28.67 -2.40
N VAL A 91 10.60 -29.73 -2.66
CA VAL A 91 11.11 -31.11 -2.62
C VAL A 91 11.57 -31.50 -4.03
N GLU A 92 12.87 -31.54 -4.24
CA GLU A 92 13.52 -32.03 -5.47
C GLU A 92 14.18 -33.40 -5.21
N GLU A 93 14.55 -34.13 -6.26
CA GLU A 93 15.21 -35.46 -6.14
C GLU A 93 16.57 -35.40 -5.40
N ASP A 94 17.20 -34.23 -5.32
CA ASP A 94 18.48 -33.99 -4.64
C ASP A 94 18.34 -33.42 -3.21
N GLY A 95 17.13 -33.18 -2.71
CA GLY A 95 16.84 -32.76 -1.34
C GLY A 95 15.77 -31.66 -1.21
N GLU A 96 15.48 -31.27 0.03
CA GLU A 96 14.58 -30.15 0.35
C GLU A 96 15.36 -28.83 0.33
N LYS A 97 14.89 -27.83 -0.44
CA LYS A 97 15.50 -26.49 -0.50
C LYS A 97 14.50 -25.41 -0.08
N GLN A 98 14.94 -24.52 0.80
CA GLN A 98 14.17 -23.45 1.42
C GLN A 98 13.86 -22.32 0.42
N LEU A 99 12.59 -21.92 0.29
CA LEU A 99 12.17 -20.74 -0.46
C LEU A 99 11.92 -19.58 0.50
N HIS A 100 12.78 -18.56 0.45
CA HIS A 100 12.49 -17.26 1.06
C HIS A 100 11.65 -16.39 0.10
N GLY A 101 10.53 -15.84 0.60
CA GLY A 101 9.80 -14.76 -0.07
C GLY A 101 8.54 -15.14 -0.85
N TYR A 102 7.97 -16.33 -0.62
CA TYR A 102 6.68 -16.72 -1.20
C TYR A 102 5.63 -16.90 -0.08
N SER A 103 5.52 -15.92 0.82
CA SER A 103 4.42 -15.89 1.78
C SER A 103 3.19 -15.20 1.19
N ASP A 104 2.05 -15.67 1.69
CA ASP A 104 0.63 -15.45 1.43
C ASP A 104 0.19 -14.23 0.57
N CYS A 105 -0.92 -14.40 -0.16
CA CYS A 105 -1.58 -13.36 -0.99
C CYS A 105 -1.90 -12.05 -0.20
N SER A 106 -1.79 -12.07 1.13
CA SER A 106 -1.91 -10.91 2.02
C SER A 106 -0.79 -9.89 1.80
N PHE A 107 0.46 -10.30 1.62
CA PHE A 107 1.58 -9.36 1.47
C PHE A 107 1.46 -8.55 0.17
N GLU A 108 1.20 -9.22 -0.97
CA GLU A 108 1.02 -8.55 -2.27
C GLU A 108 -0.17 -7.59 -2.21
N SER A 109 -1.28 -8.01 -1.59
CA SER A 109 -2.46 -7.15 -1.44
C SER A 109 -2.21 -5.95 -0.52
N ASN A 110 -1.38 -6.09 0.51
CA ASN A 110 -1.04 -5.03 1.46
C ASN A 110 -0.11 -3.95 0.89
N VAL A 111 0.75 -4.28 -0.09
CA VAL A 111 1.74 -3.32 -0.64
C VAL A 111 1.41 -2.79 -2.02
N ARG A 112 0.61 -3.53 -2.82
CA ARG A 112 0.37 -3.20 -4.23
C ARG A 112 -0.22 -1.81 -4.42
N VAL A 113 -1.33 -1.50 -3.75
CA VAL A 113 -1.99 -0.19 -3.91
C VAL A 113 -1.14 0.94 -3.32
N PRO A 114 -0.55 0.85 -2.11
CA PRO A 114 0.37 1.86 -1.59
C PRO A 114 1.55 2.18 -2.53
N LEU A 115 2.16 1.18 -3.15
CA LEU A 115 3.27 1.40 -4.08
C LEU A 115 2.79 2.09 -5.37
N LEU A 116 1.65 1.65 -5.94
CA LEU A 116 1.06 2.28 -7.12
C LEU A 116 0.62 3.71 -6.85
N GLU A 117 0.09 3.99 -5.66
CA GLU A 117 -0.26 5.34 -5.22
C GLU A 117 0.98 6.25 -5.23
N ILE A 118 2.08 5.82 -4.61
CA ILE A 118 3.33 6.59 -4.57
C ILE A 118 3.87 6.86 -5.98
N LEU A 119 3.82 5.85 -6.87
CA LEU A 119 4.28 5.99 -8.26
C LEU A 119 3.40 6.96 -9.06
N LYS A 120 2.07 6.94 -8.85
CA LYS A 120 1.12 7.81 -9.54
C LYS A 120 1.11 9.22 -8.98
N PHE A 121 1.43 9.38 -7.69
CA PHE A 121 1.41 10.66 -6.96
C PHE A 121 2.77 10.91 -6.27
N PRO A 122 3.83 11.26 -7.03
CA PRO A 122 5.20 11.29 -6.51
C PRO A 122 5.45 12.35 -5.43
N TYR A 123 4.56 13.32 -5.24
CA TYR A 123 4.67 14.31 -4.16
C TYR A 123 4.69 13.65 -2.77
N LEU A 124 4.17 12.42 -2.64
CA LEU A 124 4.20 11.64 -1.41
C LEU A 124 5.63 11.29 -0.97
N LEU A 125 6.58 11.21 -1.92
CA LEU A 125 8.00 10.97 -1.65
C LEU A 125 8.69 12.13 -0.93
N VAL A 126 8.06 13.31 -0.83
CA VAL A 126 8.59 14.41 -0.03
C VAL A 126 8.67 14.05 1.46
N ASP A 127 7.81 13.14 1.97
CA ASP A 127 8.01 12.57 3.31
C ASP A 127 9.16 11.55 3.27
N LYS A 128 10.21 11.82 4.05
CA LYS A 128 11.43 10.99 4.10
C LYS A 128 11.16 9.56 4.52
N ARG A 129 10.12 9.31 5.33
CA ARG A 129 9.75 7.97 5.79
C ARG A 129 9.08 7.20 4.67
N VAL A 130 8.15 7.82 3.95
CA VAL A 130 7.53 7.23 2.74
C VAL A 130 8.62 6.90 1.72
N SER A 131 9.52 7.84 1.43
CA SER A 131 10.69 7.60 0.58
C SER A 131 11.53 6.42 1.05
N LYS A 132 11.91 6.39 2.34
CA LYS A 132 12.72 5.31 2.91
C LYS A 132 12.07 3.94 2.71
N TYR A 133 10.77 3.82 2.98
CA TYR A 133 10.04 2.56 2.83
C TYR A 133 9.90 2.15 1.36
N HIS A 134 9.61 3.09 0.47
CA HIS A 134 9.55 2.85 -0.97
C HIS A 134 10.90 2.33 -1.51
N PHE A 135 12.01 3.01 -1.23
CA PHE A 135 13.32 2.60 -1.72
C PHE A 135 13.78 1.27 -1.12
N ARG A 136 13.55 1.03 0.17
CA ARG A 136 13.93 -0.23 0.81
C ARG A 136 13.21 -1.43 0.20
N LYS A 137 11.93 -1.28 -0.16
CA LYS A 137 11.19 -2.33 -0.86
C LYS A 137 11.69 -2.55 -2.28
N ASN A 138 11.97 -1.49 -3.04
CA ASN A 138 12.56 -1.64 -4.38
C ASN A 138 13.90 -2.41 -4.34
N ILE A 139 14.78 -2.08 -3.38
CA ILE A 139 16.05 -2.81 -3.21
C ILE A 139 15.81 -4.28 -2.88
N ASN A 140 14.82 -4.60 -2.04
CA ASN A 140 14.52 -6.00 -1.71
C ASN A 140 14.00 -6.78 -2.93
N LEU A 141 13.05 -6.20 -3.67
CA LEU A 141 12.52 -6.80 -4.90
C LEU A 141 13.61 -7.03 -5.95
N GLU A 142 14.51 -6.06 -6.16
CA GLU A 142 15.65 -6.23 -7.07
C GLU A 142 16.57 -7.39 -6.65
N ASN A 143 16.82 -7.55 -5.35
CA ASN A 143 17.65 -8.64 -4.85
C ASN A 143 16.99 -10.01 -5.05
N VAL A 144 15.67 -10.11 -4.89
CA VAL A 144 14.90 -11.32 -5.19
C VAL A 144 14.94 -11.63 -6.69
N SER A 145 14.71 -10.63 -7.55
CA SER A 145 14.79 -10.81 -9.01
C SER A 145 16.17 -11.29 -9.47
N ARG A 146 17.26 -10.69 -8.95
CA ARG A 146 18.63 -11.15 -9.26
C ARG A 146 18.88 -12.60 -8.84
N GLN A 147 18.43 -12.99 -7.65
CA GLN A 147 18.56 -14.39 -7.20
C GLN A 147 17.85 -15.38 -8.13
N ILE A 148 16.71 -15.00 -8.72
CA ILE A 148 15.98 -15.84 -9.69
C ILE A 148 16.74 -15.90 -11.02
N GLU A 149 17.26 -14.78 -11.52
CA GLU A 149 18.01 -14.70 -12.78
C GLU A 149 19.33 -15.49 -12.73
N ASP A 150 20.07 -15.39 -11.63
CA ASP A 150 21.30 -16.16 -11.40
C ASP A 150 21.01 -17.68 -11.36
N ARG A 151 19.87 -18.09 -10.78
CA ARG A 151 19.44 -19.50 -10.75
C ARG A 151 19.06 -20.03 -12.14
N ASN A 152 18.37 -19.23 -12.95
CA ASN A 152 18.01 -19.60 -14.33
C ASN A 152 19.20 -19.65 -15.29
N SER A 153 20.31 -18.97 -14.95
CA SER A 153 21.54 -18.95 -15.76
C SER A 153 22.50 -20.11 -15.44
N THR A 154 22.20 -20.90 -14.40
CA THR A 154 23.06 -22.01 -13.94
C THR A 154 22.45 -23.41 -14.20
N ASN A 155 21.23 -23.46 -14.77
CA ASN A 155 20.59 -24.66 -15.35
C ASN A 155 20.80 -24.71 -16.87
#